data_AF-A0A8T2TXU8-F1
#
_entry.id   AF-A0A8T2TXU8-F1
#
_cell.length_a   1.000
_cell.length_b   1.000
_cell.length_c   1.000
_cell.angle_alpha   90.00
_cell.angle_beta   90.00
_cell.angle_gamma   90.00
#
_symmetry.space_group_name_H-M   'P 1'
#
loop_
_entity.id
_entity.type
_entity.pdbx_description
1 polymer ?
#
loop_
_entity_poly.entity_id
_entity_poly.type
_entity_poly.pdbx_seq_one_letter_code
_entity_poly.pdbx_strand_id
1 'polypeptide(L)'
;MSQQLSPEAQRNIIEGGRKGGQTRAEQLGHEGYQEMGHKGGQARAEQIGSEGYREMGRKGGLATKDMSGQEAMEQKGVEVDESKYKTAS
;
A
#
# COMPACT_ATOMS: atom_id res chain seq x y z
N MET A 1 31.44 10.20 0.85
CA MET A 1 31.17 9.77 -0.53
C MET A 1 30.16 8.63 -0.48
N SER A 2 28.90 8.87 -0.82
CA SER A 2 27.96 7.77 -1.05
C SER A 2 28.34 7.11 -2.36
N GLN A 3 28.68 5.82 -2.33
CA GLN A 3 28.93 5.07 -3.54
C GLN A 3 27.59 4.89 -4.26
N GLN A 4 27.42 5.52 -5.42
CA GLN A 4 26.28 5.23 -6.30
C GLN A 4 26.46 3.85 -6.92
N LEU A 5 25.41 3.02 -6.83
CA LEU A 5 25.41 1.70 -7.46
C LEU A 5 25.57 1.82 -8.98
N SER A 6 26.35 0.91 -9.56
CA SER A 6 26.46 0.80 -11.02
C SER A 6 25.08 0.54 -11.66
N PRO A 7 24.85 0.99 -12.90
CA PRO A 7 23.59 0.72 -13.60
C PRO A 7 23.27 -0.77 -13.71
N GLU A 8 24.29 -1.62 -13.82
CA GLU A 8 24.14 -3.07 -13.83
C GLU A 8 23.64 -3.61 -12.48
N ALA A 9 24.21 -3.13 -11.37
CA ALA A 9 23.77 -3.51 -10.03
C ALA A 9 22.32 -3.10 -9.77
N GLN A 10 21.91 -1.91 -10.23
CA GLN A 10 20.51 -1.46 -10.12
C GLN A 10 19.56 -2.36 -10.91
N ARG A 11 19.93 -2.75 -12.14
CA ARG A 11 19.15 -3.68 -12.97
C ARG A 11 18.98 -5.04 -12.29
N ASN A 12 20.07 -5.59 -11.75
CA ASN A 12 20.06 -6.88 -11.06
C ASN A 12 19.17 -6.85 -9.80
N ILE A 13 19.14 -5.74 -9.06
CA ILE A 13 18.24 -5.58 -7.90
C ILE A 13 16.78 -5.55 -8.34
N ILE A 14 16.45 -4.77 -9.37
CA ILE A 14 15.08 -4.69 -9.91
C ILE A 14 14.63 -6.06 -10.43
N GLU A 15 15.50 -6.74 -11.18
CA GLU A 15 15.20 -8.06 -11.73
C GLU A 15 15.04 -9.10 -10.62
N GLY A 16 15.89 -9.07 -9.60
CA GLY A 16 15.79 -9.92 -8.42
C GLY A 16 14.47 -9.71 -7.67
N GLY A 17 14.07 -8.45 -7.45
CA GLY A 17 12.79 -8.13 -6.83
C GLY A 17 11.59 -8.63 -7.64
N ARG A 18 11.63 -8.43 -8.97
CA ARG A 18 10.58 -8.93 -9.87
C ARG A 18 10.48 -10.46 -9.84
N LYS A 19 11.61 -11.16 -9.97
CA LYS A 19 11.67 -12.63 -9.92
C LYS A 19 11.20 -13.17 -8.58
N GLY A 20 11.61 -12.55 -7.47
CA GLY A 20 11.17 -12.91 -6.13
C GLY A 20 9.65 -12.75 -5.97
N GLY A 21 9.09 -11.63 -6.45
CA GLY A 21 7.65 -11.40 -6.47
C GLY A 21 6.89 -12.44 -7.29
N GLN A 22 7.38 -12.77 -8.48
CA GLN A 22 6.77 -13.81 -9.34
C GLN A 22 6.82 -15.20 -8.68
N THR A 23 7.97 -15.58 -8.12
CA THR A 23 8.13 -16.86 -7.42
C THR A 23 7.16 -16.95 -6.25
N ARG A 24 7.03 -15.86 -5.46
CA ARG A 24 6.08 -15.83 -4.35
C ARG A 24 4.63 -15.92 -4.83
N ALA A 25 4.32 -15.32 -5.98
CA ALA A 25 3.01 -15.39 -6.57
C ALA A 25 2.63 -16.80 -7.02
N GLU A 26 3.57 -17.52 -7.63
CA GLU A 26 3.38 -18.92 -8.01
C GLU A 26 3.21 -19.82 -6.78
N GLN A 27 3.98 -19.59 -5.72
CA GLN A 27 3.91 -20.36 -4.47
C GLN A 27 2.59 -20.18 -3.72
N LEU A 28 2.08 -18.94 -3.65
CA LEU A 28 0.86 -18.62 -2.90
C LEU A 28 -0.41 -18.86 -3.72
N GLY A 29 -0.32 -18.71 -5.05
CA GLY A 29 -1.47 -18.67 -5.92
C GLY A 29 -2.44 -17.53 -5.55
N HIS A 30 -3.66 -17.63 -6.08
CA HIS A 30 -4.71 -16.65 -5.83
C HIS A 30 -5.16 -16.62 -4.37
N GLU A 31 -5.45 -17.80 -3.80
CA GLU A 31 -5.97 -17.94 -2.44
C GLU A 31 -4.96 -17.44 -1.39
N GLY A 32 -3.67 -17.77 -1.56
CA GLY A 32 -2.65 -17.31 -0.61
C GLY A 32 -2.47 -15.79 -0.62
N TYR A 33 -2.63 -15.11 -1.76
CA TYR A 33 -2.64 -13.64 -1.80
C TYR A 33 -3.91 -13.05 -1.22
N GLN A 34 -5.06 -13.68 -1.45
CA GLN A 34 -6.32 -13.25 -0.84
C GLN A 34 -6.23 -13.34 0.68
N GLU A 35 -5.72 -14.44 1.22
CA GLU A 35 -5.51 -14.61 2.66
C GLU A 35 -4.50 -13.60 3.22
N MET A 36 -3.39 -13.36 2.50
CA MET A 36 -2.39 -12.37 2.91
C MET A 36 -2.97 -10.95 2.93
N GLY A 37 -3.77 -10.58 1.92
CA GLY A 37 -4.47 -9.31 1.88
C GLY A 37 -5.47 -9.16 3.02
N HIS A 38 -6.23 -10.22 3.32
CA HIS A 38 -7.16 -10.25 4.44
C HIS A 38 -6.44 -10.05 5.79
N LYS A 39 -5.37 -10.82 6.03
CA LYS A 39 -4.55 -10.69 7.25
C LYS A 39 -3.94 -9.30 7.39
N GLY A 40 -3.42 -8.73 6.30
CA GLY A 40 -2.90 -7.37 6.29
C GLY A 40 -3.97 -6.31 6.61
N GLY A 41 -5.16 -6.47 6.04
CA GLY A 41 -6.31 -5.61 6.32
C GLY A 41 -6.76 -5.68 7.78
N GLN A 42 -6.85 -6.90 8.34
CA GLN A 42 -7.19 -7.12 9.75
C GLN A 42 -6.15 -6.48 10.68
N ALA A 43 -4.86 -6.75 10.47
CA ALA A 43 -3.79 -6.16 11.26
C ALA A 43 -3.82 -4.63 11.19
N ARG A 44 -4.13 -4.06 10.02
CA ARG A 44 -4.27 -2.61 9.90
C ARG A 44 -5.50 -2.08 10.64
N ALA A 45 -6.63 -2.76 10.55
CA ALA A 45 -7.85 -2.38 11.27
C ALA A 45 -7.67 -2.42 12.79
N GLU A 46 -6.91 -3.40 13.31
CA GLU A 46 -6.54 -3.48 14.72
C GLU A 46 -5.65 -2.30 15.15
N GLN A 47 -4.72 -1.90 14.28
CA GLN A 47 -3.77 -0.82 14.55
C GLN A 47 -4.39 0.58 14.60
N ILE A 48 -5.32 0.89 13.68
CA ILE A 48 -5.89 2.25 13.53
C ILE A 48 -7.36 2.33 13.95
N GLY A 49 -7.93 1.22 14.42
CA GLY A 49 -9.34 1.11 14.76
C GLY A 49 -10.27 1.07 13.55
N SER A 50 -11.53 0.77 13.83
CA SER A 50 -12.58 0.63 12.80
C SER A 50 -12.91 1.94 12.10
N GLU A 51 -12.82 3.07 12.81
CA GLU A 51 -13.05 4.40 12.25
C GLU A 51 -11.93 4.79 11.26
N GLY A 52 -10.67 4.66 11.68
CA GLY A 52 -9.51 4.90 10.82
C GLY A 52 -9.48 4.00 9.58
N TYR A 53 -9.82 2.72 9.75
CA TYR A 53 -9.90 1.78 8.64
C TYR A 53 -11.02 2.13 7.65
N ARG A 54 -12.18 2.55 8.15
CA ARG A 54 -13.30 3.01 7.31
C ARG A 54 -12.92 4.27 6.53
N GLU A 55 -12.22 5.20 7.16
CA GLU A 55 -11.79 6.42 6.51
C GLU A 55 -10.70 6.17 5.46
N MET A 56 -9.84 5.17 5.69
CA MET A 56 -8.88 4.64 4.70
C MET A 56 -9.60 4.04 3.49
N GLY A 57 -10.62 3.21 3.71
CA GLY A 57 -11.45 2.67 2.63
C GLY A 57 -12.15 3.78 1.84
N ARG A 58 -12.72 4.77 2.52
CA ARG A 58 -13.36 5.94 1.89
C ARG A 58 -12.38 6.70 0.99
N LYS A 59 -11.16 6.96 1.48
CA LYS A 59 -10.09 7.60 0.70
C LYS A 59 -9.73 6.78 -0.53
N GLY A 60 -9.50 5.48 -0.37
CA GLY A 60 -9.20 4.58 -1.48
C GLY A 60 -10.31 4.53 -2.54
N GLY A 61 -11.57 4.50 -2.12
CA GLY A 61 -12.72 4.47 -3.02
C GLY A 61 -12.97 5.76 -3.80
N LEU A 62 -12.37 6.88 -3.39
CA LEU A 62 -12.43 8.15 -4.13
C LEU A 62 -11.32 8.30 -5.16
N ALA A 63 -10.29 7.44 -5.12
CA ALA A 63 -9.22 7.47 -6.09
C ALA A 63 -9.75 7.13 -7.50
N THR A 64 -9.27 7.86 -8.49
CA THR A 64 -9.54 7.61 -9.91
C THR A 64 -8.23 7.21 -10.61
N LYS A 65 -8.29 7.00 -11.93
CA LYS A 65 -7.08 6.73 -12.71
C LYS A 65 -6.11 7.91 -12.72
N ASP A 66 -6.64 9.13 -12.65
CA ASP A 66 -5.89 10.37 -12.85
C ASP A 66 -5.63 11.13 -11.54
N MET A 67 -6.26 10.72 -10.45
CA MET A 67 -6.22 11.45 -9.18
C MET A 67 -6.24 10.48 -8.00
N SER A 68 -5.38 10.75 -7.02
CA SER A 68 -5.37 10.02 -5.76
C SER A 68 -6.63 10.29 -4.95
N GLY A 69 -6.96 9.37 -4.05
CA GLY A 69 -8.06 9.57 -3.11
C GLY A 69 -7.90 10.80 -2.22
N GLN A 70 -6.65 11.21 -1.96
CA GLN A 70 -6.36 12.42 -1.19
C GLN A 70 -6.76 13.68 -1.94
N GLU A 71 -6.27 13.82 -3.17
CA GLU A 71 -6.57 14.96 -4.05
C GLU A 71 -8.08 15.03 -4.33
N ALA A 72 -8.74 13.89 -4.50
CA ALA A 72 -10.19 13.83 -4.70
C ALA A 72 -10.98 14.29 -3.47
N MET A 73 -10.52 13.98 -2.25
CA MET A 73 -11.12 14.48 -1.01
C MET A 73 -10.94 15.97 -0.86
N GLU A 74 -9.74 16.48 -1.14
CA GLU A 74 -9.41 17.90 -1.07
C GLU A 74 -10.24 18.73 -2.06
N GLN A 75 -10.37 18.26 -3.31
CA GLN A 75 -11.21 18.90 -4.32
C GLN A 75 -12.69 18.95 -3.91
N LYS A 76 -13.17 17.93 -3.20
CA LYS A 76 -14.56 17.86 -2.70
C LYS A 76 -14.77 18.64 -1.39
N GLY A 77 -13.73 19.25 -0.83
CA GLY A 77 -13.79 19.93 0.46
C GLY A 77 -14.06 18.99 1.63
N VAL A 78 -13.69 17.70 1.51
CA VAL A 78 -13.81 16.73 2.59
C VAL A 78 -12.57 16.84 3.47
N GLU A 79 -12.75 17.32 4.69
CA GLU A 79 -11.68 17.36 5.69
C GLU A 79 -11.28 15.92 6.08
N VAL A 80 -9.98 15.65 6.05
CA VAL A 80 -9.41 14.34 6.35
C VAL A 80 -8.55 14.48 7.60
N ASP A 81 -8.96 13.80 8.67
CA ASP A 81 -8.14 13.72 9.88
C ASP A 81 -7.02 12.69 9.68
N GLU A 82 -5.84 13.16 9.27
CA GLU A 82 -4.69 12.29 9.03
C GLU A 82 -4.26 11.46 10.25
N SER A 83 -4.61 11.88 11.47
CA SER A 83 -4.26 11.14 12.69
C SER A 83 -4.97 9.80 12.77
N LYS A 84 -6.15 9.66 12.15
CA LYS A 84 -6.93 8.42 12.11
C LYS A 84 -6.31 7.33 11.22
N TYR A 85 -5.35 7.69 10.38
CA TYR A 85 -4.73 6.77 9.43
C TYR A 85 -3.34 6.33 9.86
N LYS A 86 -2.67 7.11 10.72
CA LYS A 86 -1.30 6.86 11.16
C LYS A 86 -1.35 6.08 12.47
N THR A 87 -0.57 5.01 12.55
CA THR A 87 -0.27 4.40 13.84
C THR A 87 0.54 5.37 14.67
N ALA A 88 0.22 5.50 15.96
CA ALA A 88 1.09 6.20 16.90
C ALA A 88 2.42 5.43 16.97
N SER A 89 3.52 6.08 16.57
CA SER A 89 4.89 5.55 16.63
C SER A 89 5.42 5.52 18.06
#